data_AF-A0A8D5ZJ09-F1
#
_entry.id   AF-A0A8D5ZJ09-F1
#
_cell.length_a   1.000
_cell.length_b   1.000
_cell.length_c   1.000
_cell.angle_alpha   90.00
_cell.angle_beta   90.00
_cell.angle_gamma   90.00
#
_symmetry.space_group_name_H-M   'P 1'
#
loop_
_entity.id
_entity.type
_entity.pdbx_description
1 polymer ?
#
loop_
_entity_poly.entity_id
_entity_poly.type
_entity_poly.pdbx_seq_one_letter_code
_entity_poly.pdbx_strand_id
1 'polypeptide(L)'
;MYREKMVRIIVSIKQVPDADDLRIDPVTNNLVREGVPSVINPPDLHAIEEGVRLKERYGGKVTVLTMGPPQAEASLKEAIAMGADEAYLITDRAMAGADTWATSYTLFRAIEKIGKADIYLFGRRAVDGETEQVGPQTAKWLGIPVVGYVSEIREVSDGKATVVRTTEEEQEVVETPLPSVFTVMETINKPRQPTIDDLIRAKWAKVVKLTKDDIRAEPDKVGLAGSPTRVIKVSPPPKTRNAELYRGNDAGEWLYGKIVKSLNEVNEVKYEYTRPAPKYKAKGEVWVYIDHLGEEVNRVSWEIASEGRRIADSMDVKLAGVTVGDDVEGVVRQAFEFGFDKVYHVKVTGYDYYVNDVYTKALSNVIKKYRPEVVLFPGTKNSRELASTVAIEVDTGLIADCVDFQVDEKVGLLSIRPDFGGKEMSTIICPNRRPIMVTVRGGVFYPTRLKGGDEVVVEKVDVQGSWYNVKSRSKLERHNLLAEADIVVGVGRGIKSPENIKLAEELAGVLHGVVGVSKPLADMGWYPKDRQIGQTGTSIRPKLYIALGISGAVQHLVGISGARRVIAVNIDPEAQIFKNCDYGVVGDIFEVVPDLIRVIKERGGVTP
;
A
#
# COMPACT_ATOMS: atom_id res chain seq x y z
N MET A 1 32.98 -33.91 6.72
CA MET A 1 33.10 -32.45 6.92
C MET A 1 32.19 -31.80 5.88
N TYR A 2 30.90 -31.66 6.18
CA TYR A 2 29.94 -31.04 5.27
C TYR A 2 30.28 -29.55 5.19
N ARG A 3 30.76 -29.10 4.04
CA ARG A 3 31.01 -27.68 3.79
C ARG A 3 29.63 -27.03 3.69
N GLU A 4 29.23 -26.24 4.69
CA GLU A 4 28.00 -25.44 4.62
C GLU A 4 28.01 -24.66 3.30
N LYS A 5 26.94 -24.80 2.53
CA LYS A 5 26.84 -24.20 1.21
C LYS A 5 26.66 -22.69 1.40
N MET A 6 27.69 -21.92 1.06
CA MET A 6 27.67 -20.45 1.10
C MET A 6 26.47 -19.90 0.32
N VAL A 7 25.73 -18.96 0.91
CA VAL A 7 24.51 -18.41 0.31
C VAL A 7 24.85 -17.25 -0.62
N ARG A 8 24.36 -17.29 -1.85
CA ARG A 8 24.44 -16.14 -2.76
C ARG A 8 23.16 -15.33 -2.65
N ILE A 9 23.30 -14.04 -2.37
CA ILE A 9 22.18 -13.12 -2.12
C ILE A 9 22.25 -11.97 -3.11
N ILE A 10 21.13 -11.67 -3.77
CA ILE A 10 20.95 -10.47 -4.57
C ILE A 10 19.92 -9.56 -3.88
N VAL A 11 20.27 -8.30 -3.64
CA VAL A 11 19.36 -7.29 -3.10
C VAL A 11 19.09 -6.27 -4.20
N SER A 12 17.83 -6.09 -4.55
CA SER A 12 17.42 -5.01 -5.46
C SER A 12 17.00 -3.80 -4.65
N ILE A 13 17.54 -2.64 -5.00
CA ILE A 13 17.21 -1.38 -4.33
C ILE A 13 16.71 -0.35 -5.35
N LYS A 14 15.93 0.61 -4.87
CA LYS A 14 15.48 1.77 -5.65
C LYS A 14 15.91 3.07 -4.96
N GLN A 15 16.16 4.09 -5.77
CA GLN A 15 16.29 5.45 -5.27
C GLN A 15 14.93 6.16 -5.27
N VAL A 16 14.67 6.91 -4.22
CA VAL A 16 13.50 7.79 -4.09
C VAL A 16 13.98 9.19 -3.68
N PRO A 17 13.26 10.26 -4.06
CA PRO A 17 13.52 11.57 -3.48
C PRO A 17 13.34 11.52 -1.96
N ASP A 18 14.16 12.28 -1.24
CA ASP A 18 13.98 12.43 0.19
C ASP A 18 12.63 13.11 0.49
N ALA A 19 11.73 12.35 1.12
CA ALA A 19 10.37 12.80 1.39
C ALA A 19 10.31 13.99 2.34
N ASP A 20 11.31 14.14 3.22
CA ASP A 20 11.39 15.23 4.19
C ASP A 20 11.81 16.54 3.52
N ASP A 21 12.62 16.47 2.46
CA ASP A 21 13.08 17.62 1.68
C ASP A 21 12.17 17.99 0.49
N LEU A 22 11.17 17.16 0.17
CA LEU A 22 10.18 17.48 -0.87
C LEU A 22 9.32 18.69 -0.46
N ARG A 23 9.46 19.79 -1.21
CA ARG A 23 8.70 21.03 -0.99
C ARG A 23 7.58 21.19 -2.01
N ILE A 24 6.54 21.92 -1.61
CA ILE A 24 5.46 22.34 -2.50
C ILE A 24 5.65 23.84 -2.76
N ASP A 25 5.63 24.23 -4.02
CA ASP A 25 5.61 25.63 -4.41
C ASP A 25 4.30 26.28 -3.91
N PRO A 26 4.36 27.34 -3.09
CA PRO A 26 3.17 27.94 -2.48
C PRO A 26 2.26 28.66 -3.47
N VAL A 27 2.76 28.99 -4.66
CA VAL A 27 2.00 29.68 -5.72
C VAL A 27 1.38 28.66 -6.66
N THR A 28 2.19 27.75 -7.20
CA THR A 28 1.73 26.78 -8.20
C THR A 28 1.09 25.53 -7.58
N ASN A 29 1.29 25.31 -6.28
CA ASN A 29 1.00 24.07 -5.55
C ASN A 29 1.67 22.82 -6.13
N ASN A 30 2.64 22.98 -7.04
CA ASN A 30 3.37 21.85 -7.62
C ASN A 30 4.54 21.43 -6.73
N LEU A 31 4.95 20.18 -6.89
CA LEU A 31 6.11 19.62 -6.19
C LEU A 31 7.41 20.21 -6.77
N VAL A 32 8.25 20.80 -5.92
CA VAL A 32 9.60 21.24 -6.28
C VAL A 32 10.55 20.06 -6.12
N ARG A 33 11.08 19.57 -7.25
CA ARG A 33 11.98 18.40 -7.31
C ARG A 33 13.45 18.79 -7.46
N GLU A 34 13.72 20.04 -7.85
CA GLU A 34 15.07 20.53 -8.06
C GLU A 34 15.81 20.69 -6.73
N GLY A 35 17.03 20.18 -6.65
CA GLY A 35 17.86 20.23 -5.44
C GLY A 35 17.50 19.22 -4.34
N VAL A 36 16.48 18.38 -4.53
CA VAL A 36 16.12 17.33 -3.55
C VAL A 36 17.06 16.14 -3.69
N PRO A 37 17.77 15.73 -2.62
CA PRO A 37 18.65 14.57 -2.68
C PRO A 37 17.84 13.29 -2.93
N SER A 38 18.46 12.34 -3.65
CA SER A 38 17.92 10.99 -3.80
C SER A 38 18.58 10.08 -2.77
N VAL A 39 17.77 9.33 -2.04
CA VAL A 39 18.20 8.39 -0.99
C VAL A 39 17.83 6.95 -1.37
N ILE A 40 18.45 5.97 -0.72
CA ILE A 40 17.94 4.59 -0.79
C ILE A 40 16.51 4.60 -0.25
N ASN A 41 15.59 3.98 -0.99
CA ASN A 41 14.22 3.77 -0.55
C ASN A 41 14.22 3.11 0.84
N PRO A 42 13.60 3.71 1.89
CA PRO A 42 13.78 3.24 3.26
C PRO A 42 13.48 1.75 3.49
N PRO A 43 12.43 1.14 2.90
CA PRO A 43 12.21 -0.31 2.98
C PRO A 43 13.36 -1.16 2.40
N ASP A 44 14.09 -0.66 1.41
CA ASP A 44 15.22 -1.39 0.79
C ASP A 44 16.45 -1.41 1.71
N LEU A 45 16.59 -0.46 2.65
CA LEU A 45 17.64 -0.50 3.68
C LEU A 45 17.52 -1.77 4.54
N HIS A 46 16.29 -2.19 4.85
CA HIS A 46 16.03 -3.43 5.58
C HIS A 46 16.37 -4.67 4.76
N ALA A 47 16.17 -4.61 3.43
CA ALA A 47 16.56 -5.69 2.52
C ALA A 47 18.09 -5.83 2.43
N ILE A 48 18.82 -4.71 2.39
CA ILE A 48 20.30 -4.72 2.43
C ILE A 48 20.76 -5.34 3.76
N GLU A 49 20.26 -4.83 4.88
CA GLU A 49 20.63 -5.33 6.21
C GLU A 49 20.35 -6.83 6.36
N GLU A 50 19.19 -7.30 5.92
CA GLU A 50 18.87 -8.73 6.01
C GLU A 50 19.79 -9.58 5.14
N GLY A 51 20.15 -9.09 3.96
CA GLY A 51 21.16 -9.73 3.11
C GLY A 51 22.52 -9.86 3.83
N VAL A 52 22.95 -8.80 4.50
CA VAL A 52 24.23 -8.80 5.25
C VAL A 52 24.15 -9.75 6.46
N ARG A 53 23.05 -9.74 7.22
CA ARG A 53 22.83 -10.68 8.34
C ARG A 53 22.82 -12.14 7.89
N LEU A 54 22.20 -12.43 6.75
CA LEU A 54 22.21 -13.78 6.18
C LEU A 54 23.62 -14.21 5.77
N LYS A 55 24.38 -13.31 5.15
CA LYS A 55 25.81 -13.55 4.85
C LYS A 55 26.62 -13.80 6.12
N GLU A 56 26.38 -13.04 7.19
CA GLU A 56 27.07 -13.22 8.47
C GLU A 56 26.73 -14.57 9.12
N ARG A 57 25.47 -15.02 9.01
CA ARG A 57 25.00 -16.30 9.57
C ARG A 57 25.48 -17.52 8.78
N TYR A 58 25.46 -17.45 7.45
CA TYR A 58 25.62 -18.64 6.58
C TYR A 58 26.84 -18.54 5.63
N GLY A 59 27.63 -17.47 5.74
CA GLY A 59 28.67 -17.15 4.78
C GLY A 59 28.12 -16.78 3.39
N GLY A 60 29.04 -16.54 2.44
CA GLY A 60 28.69 -16.23 1.06
C GLY A 60 28.81 -14.75 0.74
N LYS A 61 27.89 -14.23 -0.09
CA LYS A 61 28.07 -12.93 -0.73
C LYS A 61 26.76 -12.20 -0.99
N VAL A 62 26.75 -10.90 -0.73
CA VAL A 62 25.66 -9.96 -1.01
C VAL A 62 26.02 -9.11 -2.22
N THR A 63 25.22 -9.25 -3.28
CA THR A 63 25.28 -8.41 -4.47
C THR A 63 24.10 -7.44 -4.45
N VAL A 64 24.35 -6.15 -4.51
CA VAL A 64 23.30 -5.14 -4.60
C VAL A 64 23.19 -4.67 -6.05
N LEU A 65 21.95 -4.49 -6.53
CA LEU A 65 21.71 -3.92 -7.85
C LEU A 65 20.59 -2.87 -7.82
N THR A 66 20.66 -1.92 -8.74
CA THR A 66 19.61 -0.92 -8.93
C THR A 66 19.50 -0.53 -10.39
N MET A 67 18.28 -0.27 -10.84
CA MET A 67 18.01 0.38 -12.13
C MET A 67 17.82 1.87 -11.89
N GLY A 68 18.62 2.70 -12.57
CA GLY A 68 18.54 4.13 -12.35
C GLY A 68 19.47 4.96 -13.22
N PRO A 69 19.36 6.29 -13.12
CA PRO A 69 20.27 7.21 -13.78
C PRO A 69 21.69 7.12 -13.16
N PRO A 70 22.74 7.68 -13.78
CA PRO A 70 24.12 7.54 -13.32
C PRO A 70 24.38 7.93 -11.85
N GLN A 71 23.61 8.89 -11.30
CA GLN A 71 23.70 9.28 -9.89
C GLN A 71 23.30 8.16 -8.91
N ALA A 72 22.63 7.10 -9.39
CA ALA A 72 22.28 5.94 -8.58
C ALA A 72 23.49 5.14 -8.06
N GLU A 73 24.67 5.42 -8.61
CA GLU A 73 25.94 4.92 -8.09
C GLU A 73 26.16 5.30 -6.61
N ALA A 74 25.68 6.47 -6.15
CA ALA A 74 25.84 6.91 -4.77
C ALA A 74 25.14 5.97 -3.78
N SER A 75 23.89 5.59 -4.06
CA SER A 75 23.14 4.64 -3.23
C SER A 75 23.74 3.24 -3.24
N LEU A 76 24.32 2.81 -4.35
CA LEU A 76 25.05 1.54 -4.39
C LEU A 76 26.31 1.57 -3.51
N LYS A 77 27.03 2.70 -3.47
CA LYS A 77 28.17 2.85 -2.56
C LYS A 77 27.72 2.87 -1.10
N GLU A 78 26.61 3.52 -0.78
CA GLU A 78 26.01 3.46 0.56
C GLU A 78 25.66 2.02 0.95
N ALA A 79 25.07 1.22 0.05
CA ALA A 79 24.82 -0.20 0.30
C ALA A 79 26.11 -1.02 0.52
N ILE A 80 27.20 -0.71 -0.18
CA ILE A 80 28.54 -1.30 0.10
C ILE A 80 29.06 -0.87 1.47
N ALA A 81 28.82 0.38 1.87
CA ALA A 81 29.17 0.86 3.21
C ALA A 81 28.36 0.11 4.30
N MET A 82 27.11 -0.25 4.02
CA MET A 82 26.32 -1.12 4.91
C MET A 82 26.81 -2.58 4.95
N GLY A 83 27.74 -2.98 4.08
CA GLY A 83 28.33 -4.32 4.11
C GLY A 83 28.00 -5.21 2.90
N ALA A 84 27.41 -4.66 1.84
CA ALA A 84 27.33 -5.38 0.56
C ALA A 84 28.72 -5.57 -0.09
N ASP A 85 28.89 -6.66 -0.84
CA ASP A 85 30.18 -7.05 -1.41
C ASP A 85 30.36 -6.59 -2.87
N GLU A 86 29.27 -6.59 -3.64
CA GLU A 86 29.25 -6.17 -5.04
C GLU A 86 28.10 -5.24 -5.35
N ALA A 87 28.29 -4.36 -6.34
CA ALA A 87 27.27 -3.43 -6.79
C ALA A 87 27.16 -3.38 -8.32
N TYR A 88 25.93 -3.44 -8.82
CA TYR A 88 25.61 -3.32 -10.23
C TYR A 88 24.60 -2.19 -10.47
N LEU A 89 24.98 -1.24 -11.32
CA LEU A 89 24.10 -0.17 -11.78
C LEU A 89 23.60 -0.48 -13.18
N ILE A 90 22.30 -0.73 -13.31
CA ILE A 90 21.64 -0.89 -14.59
C ILE A 90 21.21 0.50 -15.05
N THR A 91 21.90 1.06 -16.05
CA THR A 91 21.73 2.46 -16.45
C THR A 91 21.77 2.64 -17.96
N ASP A 92 20.67 3.14 -18.51
CA ASP A 92 20.51 3.42 -19.93
C ASP A 92 19.37 4.44 -20.12
N ARG A 93 19.48 5.35 -21.10
CA ARG A 93 18.41 6.31 -21.41
C ARG A 93 17.14 5.60 -21.89
N ALA A 94 17.27 4.45 -22.55
CA ALA A 94 16.14 3.67 -23.03
C ALA A 94 15.26 3.11 -21.91
N MET A 95 15.77 3.05 -20.66
CA MET A 95 15.02 2.54 -19.50
C MET A 95 14.24 3.63 -18.77
N ALA A 96 14.32 4.89 -19.21
CA ALA A 96 13.63 6.00 -18.58
C ALA A 96 12.11 5.87 -18.69
N GLY A 97 11.40 6.32 -17.65
CA GLY A 97 9.93 6.33 -17.60
C GLY A 97 9.30 4.94 -17.52
N ALA A 98 10.07 3.90 -17.16
CA ALA A 98 9.55 2.56 -16.96
C ALA A 98 8.53 2.51 -15.81
N ASP A 99 7.44 1.78 -16.03
CA ASP A 99 6.58 1.23 -15.01
C ASP A 99 7.16 -0.07 -14.43
N THR A 100 6.42 -0.70 -13.50
CA THR A 100 6.90 -1.86 -12.76
C THR A 100 7.05 -3.11 -13.63
N TRP A 101 6.20 -3.30 -14.65
CA TRP A 101 6.33 -4.40 -15.60
C TRP A 101 7.66 -4.33 -16.36
N ALA A 102 7.98 -3.16 -16.94
CA ALA A 102 9.24 -2.97 -17.67
C ALA A 102 10.47 -2.97 -16.74
N THR A 103 10.31 -2.44 -15.52
CA THR A 103 11.35 -2.45 -14.48
C THR A 103 11.70 -3.88 -14.07
N SER A 104 10.70 -4.70 -13.70
CA SER A 104 10.91 -6.09 -13.28
C SER A 104 11.50 -6.95 -14.39
N TYR A 105 11.10 -6.74 -15.65
CA TYR A 105 11.75 -7.38 -16.80
C TYR A 105 13.23 -6.97 -16.92
N THR A 106 13.55 -5.68 -16.76
CA THR A 106 14.93 -5.18 -16.79
C THR A 106 15.78 -5.81 -15.68
N LEU A 107 15.25 -5.89 -14.45
CA LEU A 107 15.93 -6.53 -13.33
C LEU A 107 16.13 -8.03 -13.57
N PHE A 108 15.14 -8.72 -14.12
CA PHE A 108 15.25 -10.12 -14.54
C PHE A 108 16.44 -10.33 -15.50
N ARG A 109 16.52 -9.53 -16.59
CA ARG A 109 17.63 -9.63 -17.56
C ARG A 109 18.99 -9.30 -16.92
N ALA A 110 19.03 -8.34 -16.00
CA ALA A 110 20.23 -8.02 -15.25
C ALA A 110 20.67 -9.16 -14.32
N ILE A 111 19.73 -9.80 -13.62
CA ILE A 111 20.00 -10.96 -12.75
C ILE A 111 20.56 -12.12 -13.58
N GLU A 112 20.00 -12.40 -14.76
CA GLU A 112 20.54 -13.44 -15.64
C GLU A 112 21.99 -13.14 -16.07
N LYS A 113 22.31 -11.86 -16.31
CA LYS A 113 23.66 -11.41 -16.68
C LYS A 113 24.66 -11.48 -15.51
N ILE A 114 24.25 -11.06 -14.31
CA ILE A 114 25.07 -11.07 -13.08
C ILE A 114 25.30 -12.51 -12.59
N GLY A 115 24.33 -13.39 -12.87
CA GLY A 115 24.31 -14.78 -12.46
C GLY A 115 23.36 -14.99 -11.27
N LYS A 116 22.67 -16.13 -11.31
CA LYS A 116 21.62 -16.50 -10.34
C LYS A 116 22.15 -16.56 -8.90
N ALA A 117 21.29 -16.18 -7.97
CA ALA A 117 21.45 -16.26 -6.53
C ALA A 117 20.48 -17.28 -5.92
N ASP A 118 20.74 -17.69 -4.68
CA ASP A 118 19.83 -18.53 -3.91
C ASP A 118 18.69 -17.67 -3.31
N ILE A 119 18.99 -16.45 -2.87
CA ILE A 119 18.01 -15.55 -2.25
C ILE A 119 18.00 -14.21 -2.98
N TYR A 120 16.79 -13.71 -3.27
CA TYR A 120 16.59 -12.37 -3.82
C TYR A 120 15.75 -11.54 -2.84
N LEU A 121 16.29 -10.41 -2.39
CA LEU A 121 15.63 -9.53 -1.42
C LEU A 121 15.19 -8.22 -2.08
N PHE A 122 13.98 -7.81 -1.74
CA PHE A 122 13.38 -6.53 -2.12
C PHE A 122 12.78 -5.91 -0.86
N GLY A 123 12.84 -4.59 -0.69
CA GLY A 123 11.95 -3.93 0.25
C GLY A 123 10.49 -4.12 -0.17
N ARG A 124 9.55 -4.18 0.79
CA ARG A 124 8.15 -4.47 0.46
C ARG A 124 7.49 -3.44 -0.47
N ARG A 125 7.97 -2.20 -0.51
CA ARG A 125 7.37 -1.11 -1.28
C ARG A 125 8.39 -0.04 -1.65
N ALA A 126 8.09 0.70 -2.72
CA ALA A 126 8.67 2.01 -2.95
C ALA A 126 7.75 3.12 -2.42
N VAL A 127 8.29 4.01 -1.59
CA VAL A 127 7.50 5.05 -0.89
C VAL A 127 7.04 6.21 -1.77
N ASP A 128 7.63 6.37 -2.95
CA ASP A 128 7.32 7.44 -3.90
C ASP A 128 6.03 7.18 -4.69
N GLY A 129 5.69 5.92 -4.98
CA GLY A 129 4.47 5.56 -5.72
C GLY A 129 3.61 4.49 -5.05
N GLU A 130 3.91 4.14 -3.79
CA GLU A 130 3.28 3.05 -3.04
C GLU A 130 3.25 1.72 -3.84
N THR A 131 4.30 1.49 -4.65
CA THR A 131 4.40 0.32 -5.54
C THR A 131 5.09 -0.84 -4.83
N GLU A 132 4.41 -1.98 -4.75
CA GLU A 132 4.89 -3.21 -4.07
C GLU A 132 5.21 -4.35 -5.08
N GLN A 133 5.25 -4.01 -6.36
CA GLN A 133 5.04 -4.97 -7.45
C GLN A 133 6.34 -5.58 -7.99
N VAL A 134 7.45 -4.84 -7.94
CA VAL A 134 8.68 -5.20 -8.66
C VAL A 134 9.27 -6.52 -8.18
N GLY A 135 9.27 -6.79 -6.86
CA GLY A 135 9.76 -8.06 -6.31
C GLY A 135 8.97 -9.26 -6.82
N PRO A 136 7.66 -9.34 -6.56
CA PRO A 136 6.81 -10.45 -7.05
C PRO A 136 6.82 -10.59 -8.58
N GLN A 137 6.82 -9.48 -9.32
CA GLN A 137 6.92 -9.52 -10.77
C GLN A 137 8.26 -10.09 -11.24
N THR A 138 9.37 -9.72 -10.60
CA THR A 138 10.71 -10.26 -10.93
C THR A 138 10.78 -11.77 -10.63
N ALA A 139 10.18 -12.22 -9.53
CA ALA A 139 10.06 -13.65 -9.22
C ALA A 139 9.35 -14.42 -10.35
N LYS A 140 8.29 -13.80 -10.89
CA LYS A 140 7.51 -14.40 -11.98
C LYS A 140 8.30 -14.49 -13.28
N TRP A 141 9.09 -13.48 -13.62
CA TRP A 141 10.01 -13.54 -14.77
C TRP A 141 11.08 -14.61 -14.60
N LEU A 142 11.65 -14.73 -13.39
CA LEU A 142 12.65 -15.74 -13.08
C LEU A 142 12.08 -17.17 -13.05
N GLY A 143 10.76 -17.31 -12.90
CA GLY A 143 10.10 -18.59 -12.69
C GLY A 143 10.57 -19.23 -11.39
N ILE A 144 10.52 -18.49 -10.28
CA ILE A 144 10.87 -18.95 -8.93
C ILE A 144 9.76 -18.55 -7.93
N PRO A 145 9.68 -19.15 -6.73
CA PRO A 145 8.66 -18.76 -5.77
C PRO A 145 8.92 -17.35 -5.22
N VAL A 146 7.84 -16.72 -4.78
CA VAL A 146 7.87 -15.47 -4.01
C VAL A 146 7.15 -15.68 -2.69
N VAL A 147 7.74 -15.16 -1.61
CA VAL A 147 7.07 -15.00 -0.32
C VAL A 147 7.15 -13.53 0.08
N GLY A 148 6.01 -12.86 0.05
CA GLY A 148 5.89 -11.46 0.37
C GLY A 148 5.71 -11.18 1.86
N TYR A 149 5.87 -9.91 2.24
CA TYR A 149 5.68 -9.40 3.61
C TYR A 149 6.41 -10.22 4.68
N VAL A 150 7.65 -10.62 4.39
CA VAL A 150 8.49 -11.39 5.29
C VAL A 150 8.95 -10.51 6.45
N SER A 151 8.60 -10.92 7.66
CA SER A 151 9.01 -10.28 8.91
C SER A 151 10.20 -10.98 9.57
N GLU A 152 10.55 -12.20 9.15
CA GLU A 152 11.69 -12.95 9.69
C GLU A 152 12.17 -14.02 8.71
N ILE A 153 13.50 -14.21 8.57
CA ILE A 153 14.09 -15.38 7.91
C ILE A 153 14.79 -16.22 8.99
N ARG A 154 14.13 -17.31 9.42
CA ARG A 154 14.55 -18.13 10.55
C ARG A 154 15.73 -19.01 10.22
N GLU A 155 15.62 -19.74 9.11
CA GLU A 155 16.59 -20.75 8.74
C GLU A 155 16.78 -20.80 7.22
N VAL A 156 18.02 -20.98 6.79
CA VAL A 156 18.41 -21.31 5.43
C VAL A 156 19.28 -22.55 5.48
N SER A 157 18.76 -23.67 5.00
CA SER A 157 19.44 -24.97 5.03
C SER A 157 18.93 -25.87 3.90
N ASP A 158 19.77 -26.78 3.42
CA ASP A 158 19.41 -27.83 2.46
C ASP A 158 18.62 -27.38 1.21
N GLY A 159 18.96 -26.19 0.68
CA GLY A 159 18.29 -25.62 -0.50
C GLY A 159 16.87 -25.16 -0.23
N LYS A 160 16.53 -24.86 1.02
CA LYS A 160 15.25 -24.31 1.46
C LYS A 160 15.46 -23.14 2.41
N ALA A 161 14.40 -22.37 2.60
CA ALA A 161 14.32 -21.33 3.63
C ALA A 161 13.01 -21.47 4.41
N THR A 162 13.10 -21.29 5.72
CA THR A 162 11.96 -21.14 6.62
C THR A 162 11.83 -19.68 6.99
N VAL A 163 10.72 -19.06 6.58
CA VAL A 163 10.46 -17.63 6.76
C VAL A 163 9.15 -17.42 7.51
N VAL A 164 9.01 -16.26 8.13
CA VAL A 164 7.76 -15.81 8.73
C VAL A 164 7.25 -14.64 7.91
N ARG A 165 6.04 -14.76 7.39
CA ARG A 165 5.33 -13.66 6.72
C ARG A 165 4.12 -13.21 7.52
N THR A 166 3.68 -12.00 7.27
CA THR A 166 2.44 -11.47 7.85
C THR A 166 1.42 -11.16 6.75
N THR A 167 0.19 -11.61 6.94
CA THR A 167 -0.97 -11.23 6.14
C THR A 167 -1.72 -10.10 6.87
N GLU A 168 -2.96 -9.82 6.46
CA GLU A 168 -3.85 -8.86 7.13
C GLU A 168 -4.16 -9.31 8.56
N GLU A 169 -4.40 -10.60 8.74
CA GLU A 169 -5.00 -11.15 9.96
C GLU A 169 -4.17 -12.25 10.60
N GLU A 170 -3.19 -12.80 9.88
CA GLU A 170 -2.42 -13.95 10.31
C GLU A 170 -0.91 -13.70 10.20
N GLN A 171 -0.17 -14.39 11.04
CA GLN A 171 1.26 -14.62 10.88
C GLN A 171 1.45 -16.07 10.45
N GLU A 172 2.27 -16.29 9.43
CA GLU A 172 2.46 -17.61 8.83
C GLU A 172 3.93 -17.97 8.81
N VAL A 173 4.23 -19.22 9.19
CA VAL A 173 5.55 -19.81 9.01
C VAL A 173 5.54 -20.60 7.69
N VAL A 174 6.40 -20.23 6.76
CA VAL A 174 6.44 -20.76 5.40
C VAL A 174 7.80 -21.41 5.15
N GLU A 175 7.80 -22.65 4.66
CA GLU A 175 8.98 -23.32 4.12
C GLU A 175 8.93 -23.25 2.59
N THR A 176 9.95 -22.65 1.96
CA THR A 176 10.05 -22.46 0.51
C THR A 176 11.37 -23.01 -0.04
N PRO A 177 11.42 -23.58 -1.25
CA PRO A 177 12.66 -23.99 -1.88
C PRO A 177 13.48 -22.77 -2.31
N LEU A 178 14.80 -22.94 -2.39
CA LEU A 178 15.71 -21.99 -3.01
C LEU A 178 16.07 -22.44 -4.43
N PRO A 179 16.16 -21.51 -5.40
CA PRO A 179 16.12 -20.06 -5.22
C PRO A 179 14.71 -19.49 -4.95
N SER A 180 14.62 -18.41 -4.17
CA SER A 180 13.33 -17.74 -3.84
C SER A 180 13.46 -16.22 -3.71
N VAL A 181 12.37 -15.50 -4.00
CA VAL A 181 12.24 -14.06 -3.80
C VAL A 181 11.53 -13.76 -2.49
N PHE A 182 12.09 -12.86 -1.69
CA PHE A 182 11.46 -12.32 -0.49
C PHE A 182 11.26 -10.81 -0.61
N THR A 183 10.04 -10.35 -0.37
CA THR A 183 9.83 -8.93 -0.07
C THR A 183 9.79 -8.75 1.44
N VAL A 184 10.71 -7.96 1.99
CA VAL A 184 10.89 -7.85 3.43
C VAL A 184 10.17 -6.63 4.01
N MET A 185 9.64 -6.80 5.21
CA MET A 185 9.03 -5.71 5.99
C MET A 185 10.09 -4.89 6.70
N GLU A 186 9.76 -3.64 7.01
CA GLU A 186 10.59 -2.75 7.82
C GLU A 186 10.76 -3.25 9.27
N THR A 187 9.95 -4.22 9.72
CA THR A 187 10.03 -4.82 11.04
C THR A 187 11.05 -5.96 11.16
N ILE A 188 11.62 -6.44 10.04
CA ILE A 188 12.52 -7.60 10.03
C ILE A 188 13.85 -7.35 10.76
N ASN A 189 14.30 -6.10 10.76
CA ASN A 189 15.56 -5.67 11.36
C ASN A 189 15.60 -4.15 11.57
N LYS A 190 16.71 -3.68 12.16
CA LYS A 190 17.09 -2.26 12.17
C LYS A 190 18.34 -2.11 11.29
N PRO A 191 18.31 -1.32 10.20
CA PRO A 191 19.46 -1.15 9.34
C PRO A 191 20.66 -0.58 10.10
N ARG A 192 21.84 -1.18 9.88
CA ARG A 192 23.07 -0.72 10.53
C ARG A 192 23.53 0.63 9.99
N GLN A 193 24.29 1.34 10.81
CA GLN A 193 24.99 2.57 10.41
C GLN A 193 26.43 2.21 10.01
N PRO A 194 26.91 2.60 8.81
CA PRO A 194 28.28 2.34 8.40
C PRO A 194 29.32 3.00 9.32
N THR A 195 30.45 2.33 9.53
CA THR A 195 31.61 2.93 10.21
C THR A 195 32.43 3.81 9.24
N ILE A 196 33.39 4.57 9.76
CA ILE A 196 34.31 5.36 8.92
C ILE A 196 35.07 4.46 7.95
N ASP A 197 35.54 3.29 8.40
CA ASP A 197 36.27 2.34 7.56
C ASP A 197 35.38 1.79 6.44
N ASP A 198 34.10 1.54 6.74
CA ASP A 198 33.12 1.13 5.73
C ASP A 198 32.92 2.21 4.66
N LEU A 199 32.81 3.49 5.07
CA LEU A 199 32.68 4.61 4.15
C LEU A 199 33.91 4.77 3.25
N ILE A 200 35.11 4.57 3.81
CA ILE A 200 36.36 4.59 3.03
C ILE A 200 36.37 3.45 2.01
N ARG A 201 36.03 2.21 2.43
CA ARG A 201 35.91 1.05 1.53
C ARG A 201 34.92 1.33 0.39
N ALA A 202 33.74 1.82 0.73
CA ALA A 202 32.67 2.12 -0.23
C ALA A 202 33.06 3.19 -1.25
N LYS A 203 33.78 4.24 -0.83
CA LYS A 203 34.24 5.31 -1.71
C LYS A 203 35.04 4.78 -2.90
N TRP A 204 35.92 3.82 -2.64
CA TRP A 204 36.83 3.21 -3.63
C TRP A 204 36.27 1.94 -4.27
N ALA A 205 35.13 1.44 -3.83
CA ALA A 205 34.53 0.24 -4.38
C ALA A 205 34.07 0.45 -5.83
N LYS A 206 34.28 -0.58 -6.66
CA LYS A 206 33.88 -0.56 -8.07
C LYS A 206 32.39 -0.88 -8.19
N VAL A 207 31.65 0.03 -8.81
CA VAL A 207 30.27 -0.22 -9.26
C VAL A 207 30.29 -0.62 -10.73
N VAL A 208 29.78 -1.81 -11.05
CA VAL A 208 29.70 -2.31 -12.42
C VAL A 208 28.48 -1.71 -13.11
N LYS A 209 28.68 -0.98 -14.21
CA LYS A 209 27.59 -0.39 -14.99
C LYS A 209 27.20 -1.33 -16.12
N LEU A 210 25.90 -1.59 -16.26
CA LEU A 210 25.32 -2.41 -17.31
C LEU A 210 24.27 -1.60 -18.07
N THR A 211 24.36 -1.59 -19.40
CA THR A 211 23.41 -0.97 -20.32
C THR A 211 22.34 -1.97 -20.76
N LYS A 212 21.37 -1.52 -21.57
CA LYS A 212 20.37 -2.43 -22.15
C LYS A 212 21.01 -3.53 -23.01
N ASP A 213 22.13 -3.21 -23.68
CA ASP A 213 22.81 -4.13 -24.59
C ASP A 213 23.63 -5.17 -23.80
N ASP A 214 24.22 -4.78 -22.67
CA ASP A 214 24.98 -5.69 -21.78
C ASP A 214 24.11 -6.81 -21.20
N ILE A 215 22.86 -6.47 -20.84
CA ILE A 215 21.84 -7.40 -20.34
C ILE A 215 21.00 -8.02 -21.48
N ARG A 216 21.27 -7.62 -22.72
CA ARG A 216 20.57 -8.04 -23.95
C ARG A 216 19.05 -7.80 -23.89
N ALA A 217 18.60 -6.75 -23.20
CA ALA A 217 17.19 -6.45 -23.04
C ALA A 217 16.55 -6.03 -24.37
N GLU A 218 15.32 -6.50 -24.59
CA GLU A 218 14.54 -6.18 -25.78
C GLU A 218 14.06 -4.71 -25.71
N PRO A 219 14.28 -3.87 -26.75
CA PRO A 219 13.96 -2.44 -26.70
C PRO A 219 12.48 -2.12 -26.45
N ASP A 220 11.57 -3.01 -26.86
CA ASP A 220 10.13 -2.91 -26.69
C ASP A 220 9.63 -3.51 -25.35
N LYS A 221 10.54 -3.88 -24.46
CA LYS A 221 10.23 -4.37 -23.09
C LYS A 221 10.89 -3.57 -21.98
N VAL A 222 11.63 -2.52 -22.32
CA VAL A 222 12.30 -1.63 -21.36
C VAL A 222 11.80 -0.19 -21.48
N GLY A 223 11.90 0.55 -20.38
CA GLY A 223 11.48 1.95 -20.34
C GLY A 223 10.01 2.16 -20.69
N LEU A 224 9.69 3.41 -21.03
CA LEU A 224 8.35 3.79 -21.44
C LEU A 224 7.84 3.04 -22.69
N ALA A 225 8.73 2.56 -23.55
CA ALA A 225 8.37 1.79 -24.74
C ALA A 225 7.78 0.42 -24.37
N GLY A 226 8.37 -0.25 -23.37
CA GLY A 226 7.89 -1.53 -22.88
C GLY A 226 6.78 -1.44 -21.84
N SER A 227 6.57 -0.27 -21.24
CA SER A 227 5.60 -0.08 -20.18
C SER A 227 4.14 -0.17 -20.65
N PRO A 228 3.36 -1.10 -20.08
CA PRO A 228 1.92 -1.14 -20.29
C PRO A 228 1.18 0.08 -19.77
N THR A 229 1.67 0.70 -18.68
CA THR A 229 1.02 1.84 -18.03
C THR A 229 1.75 3.16 -18.31
N ARG A 230 1.01 4.27 -18.30
CA ARG A 230 1.55 5.62 -18.57
C ARG A 230 0.91 6.67 -17.68
N VAL A 231 1.75 7.50 -17.06
CA VAL A 231 1.32 8.72 -16.36
C VAL A 231 1.00 9.77 -17.43
N ILE A 232 -0.23 10.26 -17.47
CA ILE A 232 -0.68 11.25 -18.47
C ILE A 232 -0.95 12.62 -17.88
N LYS A 233 -1.16 12.70 -16.57
CA LYS A 233 -1.43 13.96 -15.86
C LYS A 233 -0.89 13.87 -14.45
N VAL A 234 -0.28 14.96 -14.03
CA VAL A 234 0.15 15.20 -12.66
C VAL A 234 -0.56 16.45 -12.18
N SER A 235 -1.08 16.43 -10.96
CA SER A 235 -1.77 17.56 -10.35
C SER A 235 -1.51 17.63 -8.84
N PRO A 236 -1.60 18.83 -8.24
CA PRO A 236 -1.60 18.93 -6.78
C PRO A 236 -2.77 18.15 -6.16
N PRO A 237 -2.64 17.69 -4.90
CA PRO A 237 -3.74 17.08 -4.18
C PRO A 237 -4.92 18.05 -4.10
N PRO A 238 -6.15 17.58 -4.33
CA PRO A 238 -7.32 18.44 -4.23
C PRO A 238 -7.48 18.92 -2.79
N LYS A 239 -7.89 20.17 -2.61
CA LYS A 239 -8.42 20.62 -1.31
C LYS A 239 -9.74 19.91 -1.07
N THR A 240 -9.79 19.02 -0.09
CA THR A 240 -10.97 18.17 0.17
C THR A 240 -11.91 18.78 1.21
N ARG A 241 -11.48 19.77 1.99
CA ARG A 241 -12.28 20.36 3.08
C ARG A 241 -12.18 21.87 3.13
N ASN A 242 -13.29 22.51 3.50
CA ASN A 242 -13.36 23.93 3.81
C ASN A 242 -13.73 24.06 5.29
N ALA A 243 -12.80 24.55 6.10
CA ALA A 243 -13.01 24.63 7.53
C ALA A 243 -13.93 25.77 7.93
N GLU A 244 -14.93 25.46 8.76
CA GLU A 244 -15.61 26.45 9.57
C GLU A 244 -14.78 26.68 10.84
N LEU A 245 -14.19 27.87 10.99
CA LEU A 245 -13.32 28.22 12.11
C LEU A 245 -14.08 28.98 13.20
N TYR A 246 -13.87 28.55 14.45
CA TYR A 246 -14.44 29.15 15.65
C TYR A 246 -13.37 29.79 16.53
N ARG A 247 -13.68 30.97 17.08
CA ARG A 247 -12.79 31.76 17.96
C ARG A 247 -13.50 32.36 19.19
N GLY A 248 -14.68 31.83 19.54
CA GLY A 248 -15.47 32.29 20.70
C GLY A 248 -15.10 31.58 22.00
N ASN A 249 -15.63 32.08 23.12
CA ASN A 249 -15.33 31.59 24.47
C ASN A 249 -16.13 30.33 24.87
N ASP A 250 -17.13 29.96 24.11
CA ASP A 250 -18.05 28.82 24.27
C ASP A 250 -17.70 27.68 23.30
N ALA A 251 -16.39 27.46 23.10
CA ALA A 251 -15.88 26.48 22.15
C ALA A 251 -16.38 25.05 22.43
N GLY A 252 -16.59 24.64 23.69
CA GLY A 252 -17.12 23.32 24.03
C GLY A 252 -18.55 23.09 23.54
N GLU A 253 -19.43 24.09 23.69
CA GLU A 253 -20.81 24.05 23.20
C GLU A 253 -20.87 24.01 21.66
N TRP A 254 -20.07 24.85 21.01
CA TRP A 254 -19.98 24.86 19.56
C TRP A 254 -19.48 23.49 19.03
N LEU A 255 -18.40 22.95 19.63
CA LEU A 255 -17.87 21.64 19.28
C LEU A 255 -18.89 20.52 19.51
N TYR A 256 -19.60 20.53 20.64
CA TYR A 256 -20.64 19.55 20.92
C TYR A 256 -21.70 19.53 19.80
N GLY A 257 -22.20 20.71 19.40
CA GLY A 257 -23.16 20.84 18.30
C GLY A 257 -22.62 20.29 16.97
N LYS A 258 -21.34 20.54 16.65
CA LYS A 258 -20.71 19.99 15.44
C LYS A 258 -20.48 18.50 15.52
N ILE A 259 -20.15 17.96 16.69
CA ILE A 259 -19.98 16.51 16.92
C ILE A 259 -21.31 15.79 16.72
N VAL A 260 -22.39 16.25 17.36
CA VAL A 260 -23.73 15.67 17.21
C VAL A 260 -24.20 15.75 15.76
N LYS A 261 -24.05 16.92 15.12
CA LYS A 261 -24.36 17.08 13.69
C LYS A 261 -23.58 16.09 12.83
N SER A 262 -22.28 15.95 13.08
CA SER A 262 -21.39 15.04 12.35
C SER A 262 -21.82 13.59 12.48
N LEU A 263 -22.18 13.15 13.69
CA LEU A 263 -22.60 11.77 13.94
C LEU A 263 -24.01 11.48 13.42
N ASN A 264 -24.92 12.46 13.43
CA ASN A 264 -26.29 12.30 12.90
C ASN A 264 -26.35 12.31 11.37
N GLU A 265 -25.62 13.21 10.71
CA GLU A 265 -25.48 13.19 9.25
C GLU A 265 -24.87 11.89 8.74
N VAL A 266 -24.11 11.16 9.58
CA VAL A 266 -23.59 9.84 9.23
C VAL A 266 -24.72 8.81 9.07
N ASN A 267 -25.75 8.88 9.91
CA ASN A 267 -26.85 7.92 9.94
C ASN A 267 -27.94 8.17 8.88
N GLU A 268 -28.08 9.41 8.39
CA GLU A 268 -29.15 9.78 7.44
C GLU A 268 -28.77 9.69 5.96
N VAL A 269 -27.48 9.64 5.59
CA VAL A 269 -27.10 9.51 4.17
C VAL A 269 -27.27 8.06 3.70
N LYS A 270 -28.50 7.69 3.35
CA LYS A 270 -28.74 6.62 2.38
C LYS A 270 -28.15 7.09 1.05
N TYR A 271 -27.00 6.55 0.67
CA TYR A 271 -26.46 6.74 -0.67
C TYR A 271 -27.42 6.08 -1.67
N GLU A 272 -28.32 6.85 -2.27
CA GLU A 272 -29.08 6.38 -3.43
C GLU A 272 -28.14 6.39 -4.64
N TYR A 273 -27.74 5.19 -5.07
CA TYR A 273 -26.90 5.02 -6.24
C TYR A 273 -27.62 5.57 -7.48
N THR A 274 -27.08 6.64 -8.06
CA THR A 274 -27.56 7.18 -9.33
C THR A 274 -26.69 6.63 -10.44
N ARG A 275 -27.30 5.86 -11.35
CA ARG A 275 -26.61 5.25 -12.48
C ARG A 275 -26.05 6.34 -13.41
N PRO A 276 -24.72 6.40 -13.64
CA PRO A 276 -24.15 7.37 -14.56
C PRO A 276 -24.52 7.05 -16.01
N ALA A 277 -24.60 8.08 -16.85
CA ALA A 277 -24.70 7.88 -18.30
C ALA A 277 -23.40 7.20 -18.82
N PRO A 278 -23.51 6.23 -19.73
CA PRO A 278 -22.33 5.61 -20.34
C PRO A 278 -21.47 6.64 -21.07
N LYS A 279 -20.16 6.59 -20.85
CA LYS A 279 -19.17 7.48 -21.48
C LYS A 279 -18.21 6.74 -22.41
N TYR A 280 -17.94 5.48 -22.10
CA TYR A 280 -17.05 4.62 -22.85
C TYR A 280 -17.75 3.29 -23.07
N LYS A 281 -17.51 2.60 -24.20
CA LYS A 281 -18.07 1.27 -24.44
C LYS A 281 -16.95 0.23 -24.44
N ALA A 282 -16.81 -0.46 -23.31
CA ALA A 282 -15.86 -1.55 -23.17
C ALA A 282 -16.36 -2.84 -23.85
N LYS A 283 -15.44 -3.78 -24.09
CA LYS A 283 -15.78 -5.11 -24.66
C LYS A 283 -15.90 -6.19 -23.59
N GLY A 284 -15.14 -6.05 -22.50
CA GLY A 284 -15.12 -6.99 -21.38
C GLY A 284 -15.80 -6.44 -20.12
N GLU A 285 -16.06 -7.32 -19.17
CA GLU A 285 -16.64 -6.96 -17.87
C GLU A 285 -15.64 -6.19 -16.99
N VAL A 286 -16.16 -5.46 -15.99
CA VAL A 286 -15.35 -4.94 -14.88
C VAL A 286 -15.37 -5.98 -13.77
N TRP A 287 -14.21 -6.51 -13.42
CA TRP A 287 -14.06 -7.51 -12.37
C TRP A 287 -13.56 -6.87 -11.07
N VAL A 288 -14.05 -7.37 -9.94
CA VAL A 288 -13.47 -7.10 -8.61
C VAL A 288 -13.03 -8.43 -8.01
N TYR A 289 -11.76 -8.52 -7.61
CA TYR A 289 -11.26 -9.65 -6.83
C TYR A 289 -11.82 -9.55 -5.41
N ILE A 290 -12.58 -10.56 -4.99
CA ILE A 290 -13.16 -10.64 -3.66
C ILE A 290 -12.16 -11.36 -2.76
N ASP A 291 -11.42 -10.58 -1.98
CA ASP A 291 -10.45 -11.07 -1.01
C ASP A 291 -11.16 -11.56 0.25
N HIS A 292 -10.79 -12.74 0.77
CA HIS A 292 -11.46 -13.42 1.87
C HIS A 292 -10.53 -14.34 2.66
N LEU A 293 -10.93 -14.68 3.88
CA LEU A 293 -10.37 -15.75 4.69
C LEU A 293 -11.50 -16.69 5.11
N GLY A 294 -11.63 -17.83 4.43
CA GLY A 294 -12.77 -18.71 4.58
C GLY A 294 -14.07 -18.02 4.12
N GLU A 295 -15.05 -17.87 5.00
CA GLU A 295 -16.29 -17.14 4.67
C GLU A 295 -16.23 -15.64 5.02
N GLU A 296 -15.16 -15.19 5.68
CA GLU A 296 -14.99 -13.79 6.08
C GLU A 296 -14.41 -12.98 4.92
N VAL A 297 -15.23 -12.12 4.32
CA VAL A 297 -14.80 -11.26 3.22
C VAL A 297 -14.10 -10.02 3.76
N ASN A 298 -12.96 -9.68 3.17
CA ASN A 298 -12.30 -8.42 3.46
C ASN A 298 -13.22 -7.25 3.04
N ARG A 299 -13.53 -6.36 3.99
CA ARG A 299 -14.43 -5.21 3.76
C ARG A 299 -14.03 -4.36 2.55
N VAL A 300 -12.73 -4.25 2.24
CA VAL A 300 -12.24 -3.47 1.10
C VAL A 300 -12.79 -4.02 -0.23
N SER A 301 -13.07 -5.32 -0.34
CA SER A 301 -13.73 -5.92 -1.51
C SER A 301 -15.10 -5.28 -1.78
N TRP A 302 -15.87 -4.99 -0.72
CA TRP A 302 -17.19 -4.35 -0.82
C TRP A 302 -17.10 -2.84 -1.09
N GLU A 303 -16.07 -2.18 -0.59
CA GLU A 303 -15.80 -0.77 -0.90
C GLU A 303 -15.54 -0.59 -2.40
N ILE A 304 -14.71 -1.48 -2.96
CA ILE A 304 -14.34 -1.47 -4.38
C ILE A 304 -15.51 -1.91 -5.26
N ALA A 305 -16.40 -2.79 -4.78
CA ALA A 305 -17.60 -3.17 -5.51
C ALA A 305 -18.50 -1.96 -5.86
N SER A 306 -18.69 -1.04 -4.90
CA SER A 306 -19.46 0.19 -5.12
C SER A 306 -18.88 1.03 -6.26
N GLU A 307 -17.57 1.21 -6.27
CA GLU A 307 -16.89 1.99 -7.30
C GLU A 307 -16.81 1.22 -8.62
N GLY A 308 -16.61 -0.09 -8.56
CA GLY A 308 -16.68 -1.00 -9.69
C GLY A 308 -18.03 -0.92 -10.41
N ARG A 309 -19.15 -0.80 -9.68
CA ARG A 309 -20.50 -0.61 -10.25
C ARG A 309 -20.58 0.68 -11.06
N ARG A 310 -20.08 1.79 -10.49
CA ARG A 310 -20.03 3.09 -11.17
C ARG A 310 -19.19 3.05 -12.43
N ILE A 311 -18.03 2.38 -12.38
CA ILE A 311 -17.14 2.19 -13.52
C ILE A 311 -17.82 1.32 -14.59
N ALA A 312 -18.41 0.19 -14.20
CA ALA A 312 -19.09 -0.73 -15.10
C ALA A 312 -20.25 -0.05 -15.84
N ASP A 313 -21.07 0.73 -15.14
CA ASP A 313 -22.14 1.52 -15.76
C ASP A 313 -21.62 2.61 -16.70
N SER A 314 -20.56 3.31 -16.30
CA SER A 314 -19.92 4.32 -17.15
C SER A 314 -19.27 3.71 -18.40
N MET A 315 -18.96 2.41 -18.36
CA MET A 315 -18.36 1.63 -19.44
C MET A 315 -19.37 0.80 -20.26
N ASP A 316 -20.67 0.86 -19.94
CA ASP A 316 -21.75 0.07 -20.55
C ASP A 316 -21.52 -1.46 -20.48
N VAL A 317 -21.02 -1.97 -19.35
CA VAL A 317 -20.72 -3.40 -19.14
C VAL A 317 -21.20 -3.91 -17.78
N LYS A 318 -21.16 -5.23 -17.60
CA LYS A 318 -21.50 -5.88 -16.31
C LYS A 318 -20.38 -5.69 -15.29
N LEU A 319 -20.77 -5.58 -14.02
CA LEU A 319 -19.89 -5.74 -12.87
C LEU A 319 -19.86 -7.22 -12.47
N ALA A 320 -18.68 -7.83 -12.41
CA ALA A 320 -18.53 -9.20 -11.95
C ALA A 320 -17.57 -9.31 -10.76
N GLY A 321 -17.87 -10.22 -9.83
CA GLY A 321 -16.98 -10.61 -8.76
C GLY A 321 -16.14 -11.81 -9.19
N VAL A 322 -14.90 -11.89 -8.75
CA VAL A 322 -14.08 -13.10 -8.92
C VAL A 322 -13.47 -13.49 -7.57
N THR A 323 -13.64 -14.75 -7.17
CA THR A 323 -13.07 -15.30 -5.94
C THR A 323 -12.40 -16.64 -6.23
N VAL A 324 -11.34 -16.94 -5.50
CA VAL A 324 -10.58 -18.20 -5.58
C VAL A 324 -10.70 -18.92 -4.25
N GLY A 325 -11.01 -20.21 -4.27
CA GLY A 325 -11.10 -21.04 -3.07
C GLY A 325 -11.97 -22.29 -3.24
N ASP A 326 -11.87 -23.24 -2.32
CA ASP A 326 -12.64 -24.50 -2.37
C ASP A 326 -14.09 -24.31 -1.88
N ASP A 327 -14.24 -23.65 -0.73
CA ASP A 327 -15.51 -23.43 -0.01
C ASP A 327 -15.76 -21.94 0.22
N VAL A 328 -16.45 -21.31 -0.73
CA VAL A 328 -16.70 -19.85 -0.75
C VAL A 328 -18.17 -19.53 -1.06
N GLU A 329 -19.09 -20.46 -0.81
CA GLU A 329 -20.52 -20.28 -1.12
C GLU A 329 -21.11 -19.08 -0.38
N GLY A 330 -20.74 -18.91 0.91
CA GLY A 330 -21.13 -17.74 1.70
C GLY A 330 -20.61 -16.42 1.13
N VAL A 331 -19.40 -16.40 0.57
CA VAL A 331 -18.79 -15.24 -0.09
C VAL A 331 -19.54 -14.88 -1.38
N VAL A 332 -19.85 -15.89 -2.20
CA VAL A 332 -20.58 -15.72 -3.46
C VAL A 332 -21.98 -15.16 -3.20
N ARG A 333 -22.69 -15.68 -2.20
CA ARG A 333 -24.03 -15.18 -1.83
C ARG A 333 -23.98 -13.71 -1.37
N GLN A 334 -23.02 -13.37 -0.51
CA GLN A 334 -22.85 -12.00 -0.02
C GLN A 334 -22.54 -11.01 -1.15
N ALA A 335 -21.78 -11.42 -2.16
CA ALA A 335 -21.43 -10.54 -3.28
C ALA A 335 -22.67 -9.94 -3.96
N PHE A 336 -23.73 -10.71 -4.21
CA PHE A 336 -24.95 -10.19 -4.83
C PHE A 336 -25.67 -9.11 -4.01
N GLU A 337 -25.39 -8.97 -2.70
CA GLU A 337 -25.88 -7.86 -1.87
C GLU A 337 -25.14 -6.53 -2.11
N PHE A 338 -24.01 -6.57 -2.82
CA PHE A 338 -23.13 -5.44 -3.11
C PHE A 338 -23.05 -5.10 -4.61
N GLY A 339 -24.07 -5.46 -5.39
CA GLY A 339 -24.29 -4.94 -6.74
C GLY A 339 -23.62 -5.70 -7.88
N PHE A 340 -23.01 -6.85 -7.59
CA PHE A 340 -22.43 -7.72 -8.62
C PHE A 340 -23.51 -8.34 -9.50
N ASP A 341 -23.37 -8.25 -10.82
CA ASP A 341 -24.30 -8.88 -11.79
C ASP A 341 -24.03 -10.38 -11.92
N LYS A 342 -22.76 -10.77 -11.72
CA LYS A 342 -22.23 -12.13 -11.90
C LYS A 342 -21.09 -12.38 -10.91
N VAL A 343 -20.89 -13.62 -10.49
CA VAL A 343 -19.71 -14.04 -9.70
C VAL A 343 -19.02 -15.25 -10.35
N TYR A 344 -17.71 -15.13 -10.58
CA TYR A 344 -16.84 -16.23 -10.96
C TYR A 344 -16.23 -16.86 -9.71
N HIS A 345 -16.63 -18.09 -9.41
CA HIS A 345 -16.02 -18.93 -8.38
C HIS A 345 -14.96 -19.80 -9.04
N VAL A 346 -13.69 -19.47 -8.79
CA VAL A 346 -12.54 -20.26 -9.25
C VAL A 346 -12.19 -21.29 -8.19
N LYS A 347 -12.67 -22.52 -8.40
CA LYS A 347 -12.53 -23.61 -7.45
C LYS A 347 -11.15 -24.27 -7.57
N VAL A 348 -10.38 -24.19 -6.48
CA VAL A 348 -9.08 -24.86 -6.31
C VAL A 348 -9.15 -25.81 -5.11
N THR A 349 -9.07 -27.11 -5.36
CA THR A 349 -9.27 -28.13 -4.32
C THR A 349 -8.07 -28.21 -3.37
N GLY A 350 -8.33 -28.27 -2.06
CA GLY A 350 -7.30 -28.41 -1.04
C GLY A 350 -6.59 -27.11 -0.64
N TYR A 351 -7.12 -25.96 -1.05
CA TYR A 351 -6.60 -24.64 -0.72
C TYR A 351 -7.72 -23.77 -0.09
N ASP A 352 -7.84 -23.86 1.23
CA ASP A 352 -8.75 -23.06 2.08
C ASP A 352 -8.11 -21.73 2.55
N TYR A 353 -6.86 -21.48 2.18
CA TYR A 353 -6.10 -20.27 2.51
C TYR A 353 -5.30 -19.74 1.32
N TYR A 354 -4.82 -18.50 1.45
CA TYR A 354 -4.11 -17.81 0.40
C TYR A 354 -2.71 -18.38 0.16
N VAL A 355 -2.49 -18.82 -1.09
CA VAL A 355 -1.21 -19.33 -1.58
C VAL A 355 -0.93 -18.70 -2.95
N ASN A 356 0.12 -17.87 -3.05
CA ASN A 356 0.27 -16.92 -4.15
C ASN A 356 0.34 -17.62 -5.52
N ASP A 357 1.16 -18.64 -5.68
CA ASP A 357 1.39 -19.29 -6.97
C ASP A 357 0.14 -20.05 -7.48
N VAL A 358 -0.57 -20.72 -6.57
CA VAL A 358 -1.86 -21.37 -6.82
C VAL A 358 -2.90 -20.35 -7.26
N TYR A 359 -3.07 -19.28 -6.49
CA TYR A 359 -4.06 -18.23 -6.77
C TYR A 359 -3.70 -17.48 -8.06
N THR A 360 -2.41 -17.22 -8.30
CA THR A 360 -1.92 -16.62 -9.54
C THR A 360 -2.30 -17.47 -10.74
N LYS A 361 -2.06 -18.78 -10.68
CA LYS A 361 -2.39 -19.70 -11.77
C LYS A 361 -3.89 -19.75 -12.02
N ALA A 362 -4.68 -19.90 -10.96
CA ALA A 362 -6.13 -19.97 -11.02
C ALA A 362 -6.75 -18.71 -11.61
N LEU A 363 -6.43 -17.54 -11.05
CA LEU A 363 -6.96 -16.25 -11.48
C LEU A 363 -6.51 -15.89 -12.90
N SER A 364 -5.24 -16.15 -13.24
CA SER A 364 -4.74 -15.84 -14.58
C SER A 364 -5.39 -16.71 -15.67
N ASN A 365 -5.68 -17.99 -15.38
CA ASN A 365 -6.37 -18.87 -16.32
C ASN A 365 -7.77 -18.33 -16.66
N VAL A 366 -8.54 -17.91 -15.65
CA VAL A 366 -9.88 -17.36 -15.88
C VAL A 366 -9.85 -15.97 -16.53
N ILE A 367 -8.88 -15.12 -16.18
CA ILE A 367 -8.68 -13.83 -16.87
C ILE A 367 -8.38 -14.06 -18.35
N LYS A 368 -7.49 -15.01 -18.68
CA LYS A 368 -7.17 -15.36 -20.08
C LYS A 368 -8.39 -15.92 -20.83
N LYS A 369 -9.24 -16.71 -20.15
CA LYS A 369 -10.45 -17.33 -20.72
C LYS A 369 -11.55 -16.30 -21.00
N TYR A 370 -11.89 -15.46 -20.02
CA TYR A 370 -13.04 -14.54 -20.09
C TYR A 370 -12.68 -13.13 -20.55
N ARG A 371 -11.39 -12.78 -20.56
CA ARG A 371 -10.85 -11.50 -21.07
C ARG A 371 -11.61 -10.26 -20.53
N PRO A 372 -11.65 -10.04 -19.21
CA PRO A 372 -12.26 -8.84 -18.64
C PRO A 372 -11.57 -7.56 -19.14
N GLU A 373 -12.29 -6.44 -19.07
CA GLU A 373 -11.76 -5.12 -19.44
C GLU A 373 -10.88 -4.56 -18.30
N VAL A 374 -11.38 -4.65 -17.07
CA VAL A 374 -10.74 -4.12 -15.85
C VAL A 374 -10.78 -5.19 -14.77
N VAL A 375 -9.72 -5.30 -13.97
CA VAL A 375 -9.72 -6.10 -12.73
C VAL A 375 -9.24 -5.22 -11.58
N LEU A 376 -10.12 -4.98 -10.61
CA LEU A 376 -9.84 -4.22 -9.41
C LEU A 376 -9.51 -5.17 -8.25
N PHE A 377 -8.42 -4.89 -7.57
CA PHE A 377 -7.91 -5.66 -6.43
C PHE A 377 -7.97 -4.80 -5.16
N PRO A 378 -8.45 -5.34 -4.03
CA PRO A 378 -8.21 -4.76 -2.72
C PRO A 378 -6.74 -4.41 -2.50
N GLY A 379 -6.47 -3.26 -1.91
CA GLY A 379 -5.11 -2.83 -1.54
C GLY A 379 -4.54 -3.54 -0.32
N THR A 380 -4.91 -4.80 -0.10
CA THR A 380 -4.43 -5.67 0.99
C THR A 380 -3.07 -6.28 0.60
N LYS A 381 -2.28 -6.72 1.58
CA LYS A 381 -0.99 -7.40 1.38
C LYS A 381 -1.12 -8.57 0.40
N ASN A 382 -1.99 -9.54 0.71
CA ASN A 382 -2.16 -10.72 -0.13
C ASN A 382 -2.63 -10.36 -1.55
N SER A 383 -3.59 -9.44 -1.66
CA SER A 383 -4.13 -9.04 -2.96
C SER A 383 -3.14 -8.21 -3.79
N ARG A 384 -2.30 -7.38 -3.17
CA ARG A 384 -1.22 -6.64 -3.85
C ARG A 384 -0.15 -7.59 -4.40
N GLU A 385 0.24 -8.59 -3.62
CA GLU A 385 1.17 -9.64 -4.08
C GLU A 385 0.56 -10.43 -5.24
N LEU A 386 -0.69 -10.90 -5.10
CA LEU A 386 -1.42 -11.63 -6.14
C LEU A 386 -1.56 -10.83 -7.44
N ALA A 387 -1.99 -9.57 -7.35
CA ALA A 387 -2.15 -8.72 -8.52
C ALA A 387 -0.81 -8.56 -9.27
N SER A 388 0.30 -8.47 -8.53
CA SER A 388 1.64 -8.29 -9.09
C SER A 388 2.08 -9.50 -9.92
N THR A 389 1.89 -10.72 -9.41
CA THR A 389 2.24 -11.95 -10.13
C THR A 389 1.29 -12.24 -11.28
N VAL A 390 -0.02 -11.99 -11.10
CA VAL A 390 -1.03 -12.13 -12.15
C VAL A 390 -0.75 -11.19 -13.32
N ALA A 391 -0.32 -9.94 -13.06
CA ALA A 391 -0.03 -8.97 -14.11
C ALA A 391 1.05 -9.44 -15.10
N ILE A 392 2.08 -10.14 -14.63
CA ILE A 392 3.10 -10.74 -15.51
C ILE A 392 2.54 -11.97 -16.24
N GLU A 393 1.80 -12.83 -15.53
CA GLU A 393 1.24 -14.05 -16.13
C GLU A 393 0.24 -13.76 -17.25
N VAL A 394 -0.55 -12.68 -17.15
CA VAL A 394 -1.51 -12.24 -18.19
C VAL A 394 -0.93 -11.16 -19.12
N ASP A 395 0.33 -10.79 -18.93
CA ASP A 395 1.08 -9.81 -19.74
C ASP A 395 0.42 -8.42 -19.82
N THR A 396 0.01 -7.85 -18.69
CA THR A 396 -0.64 -6.52 -18.63
C THR A 396 -0.04 -5.58 -17.58
N GLY A 397 -0.51 -4.32 -17.60
CA GLY A 397 -0.12 -3.28 -16.64
C GLY A 397 -0.89 -3.35 -15.34
N LEU A 398 -0.22 -2.99 -14.23
CA LEU A 398 -0.81 -2.91 -12.90
C LEU A 398 -0.58 -1.54 -12.28
N ILE A 399 -1.66 -0.80 -12.04
CA ILE A 399 -1.59 0.53 -11.41
C ILE A 399 -1.79 0.35 -9.91
N ALA A 400 -0.81 0.82 -9.11
CA ALA A 400 -0.82 0.62 -7.67
C ALA A 400 -1.64 1.68 -6.92
N ASP A 401 -2.32 1.25 -5.86
CA ASP A 401 -2.82 2.07 -4.75
C ASP A 401 -3.69 3.27 -5.17
N CYS A 402 -4.62 3.03 -6.10
CA CYS A 402 -5.52 4.06 -6.61
C CYS A 402 -6.56 4.47 -5.58
N VAL A 403 -6.91 5.75 -5.60
CA VAL A 403 -7.87 6.37 -4.69
C VAL A 403 -9.07 6.96 -5.42
N ASP A 404 -8.98 7.16 -6.73
CA ASP A 404 -10.08 7.70 -7.52
C ASP A 404 -10.02 7.19 -8.96
N PHE A 405 -11.16 7.20 -9.64
CA PHE A 405 -11.32 6.72 -11.00
C PHE A 405 -12.18 7.67 -11.82
N GLN A 406 -11.83 7.85 -13.09
CA GLN A 406 -12.68 8.54 -14.05
C GLN A 406 -12.76 7.71 -15.32
N VAL A 407 -13.93 7.74 -15.97
CA VAL A 407 -14.10 7.11 -17.28
C VAL A 407 -14.11 8.21 -18.33
N ASP A 408 -13.08 8.20 -19.17
CA ASP A 408 -12.89 9.10 -20.29
C ASP A 408 -13.36 8.44 -21.59
N GLU A 409 -13.95 9.24 -22.48
CA GLU A 409 -14.55 8.77 -23.73
C GLU A 409 -13.52 8.19 -24.72
N LYS A 410 -12.26 8.61 -24.63
CA LYS A 410 -11.20 8.23 -25.58
C LYS A 410 -10.25 7.19 -25.00
N VAL A 411 -9.79 7.39 -23.76
CA VAL A 411 -8.74 6.55 -23.17
C VAL A 411 -9.27 5.47 -22.22
N GLY A 412 -10.58 5.46 -21.93
CA GLY A 412 -11.20 4.47 -21.05
C GLY A 412 -10.99 4.81 -19.58
N LEU A 413 -10.38 3.92 -18.81
CA LEU A 413 -10.18 4.13 -17.37
C LEU A 413 -8.99 5.05 -17.08
N LEU A 414 -9.28 6.17 -16.44
CA LEU A 414 -8.31 7.02 -15.75
C LEU A 414 -8.21 6.57 -14.30
N SER A 415 -7.06 6.04 -13.90
CA SER A 415 -6.80 5.62 -12.52
C SER A 415 -5.95 6.67 -11.82
N ILE A 416 -6.45 7.19 -10.71
CA ILE A 416 -5.83 8.30 -10.00
C ILE A 416 -5.25 7.78 -8.68
N ARG A 417 -3.97 8.06 -8.44
CA ARG A 417 -3.28 7.69 -7.20
C ARG A 417 -2.45 8.85 -6.64
N PRO A 418 -2.24 8.87 -5.32
CA PRO A 418 -1.28 9.77 -4.70
C PRO A 418 0.15 9.24 -4.88
N ASP A 419 1.06 10.12 -5.27
CA ASP A 419 2.51 9.89 -5.31
C ASP A 419 3.20 10.80 -4.26
N PHE A 420 4.46 10.49 -3.95
CA PHE A 420 5.32 11.23 -3.03
C PHE A 420 4.69 11.51 -1.66
N GLY A 421 4.08 10.48 -1.07
CA GLY A 421 3.37 10.59 0.20
C GLY A 421 2.13 11.49 0.15
N GLY A 422 1.46 11.57 -1.00
CA GLY A 422 0.23 12.35 -1.18
C GLY A 422 0.46 13.83 -1.46
N LYS A 423 1.71 14.26 -1.67
CA LYS A 423 2.04 15.63 -2.09
C LYS A 423 1.69 15.88 -3.57
N GLU A 424 1.42 14.82 -4.32
CA GLU A 424 1.12 14.87 -5.75
C GLU A 424 0.07 13.81 -6.11
N MET A 425 -0.79 14.09 -7.09
CA MET A 425 -1.75 13.15 -7.65
C MET A 425 -1.40 12.85 -9.10
N SER A 426 -1.26 11.57 -9.42
CA SER A 426 -0.96 11.09 -10.77
C SER A 426 -2.18 10.39 -11.36
N THR A 427 -2.53 10.77 -12.59
CA THR A 427 -3.51 10.06 -13.42
C THR A 427 -2.78 9.14 -14.38
N ILE A 428 -3.08 7.86 -14.29
CA ILE A 428 -2.39 6.78 -14.99
C ILE A 428 -3.39 6.00 -15.84
N ILE A 429 -2.96 5.63 -17.04
CA ILE A 429 -3.75 4.82 -17.99
C ILE A 429 -2.99 3.56 -18.40
N CYS A 430 -3.72 2.54 -18.86
CA CYS A 430 -3.18 1.35 -19.52
C CYS A 430 -3.73 1.29 -20.96
N PRO A 431 -3.10 1.98 -21.93
CA PRO A 431 -3.71 2.21 -23.23
C PRO A 431 -3.78 0.95 -24.10
N ASN A 432 -2.76 0.09 -24.04
CA ASN A 432 -2.53 -0.92 -25.07
C ASN A 432 -2.75 -2.37 -24.62
N ARG A 433 -2.96 -2.61 -23.32
CA ARG A 433 -3.07 -3.96 -22.75
C ARG A 433 -4.34 -4.14 -21.94
N ARG A 434 -4.82 -5.39 -21.87
CA ARG A 434 -6.03 -5.77 -21.12
C ARG A 434 -5.81 -7.10 -20.38
N PRO A 435 -6.43 -7.28 -19.20
CA PRO A 435 -7.24 -6.30 -18.48
C PRO A 435 -6.42 -5.13 -17.93
N ILE A 436 -7.06 -3.99 -17.70
CA ILE A 436 -6.47 -2.93 -16.87
C ILE A 436 -6.53 -3.42 -15.42
N MET A 437 -5.37 -3.74 -14.83
CA MET A 437 -5.34 -4.19 -13.44
C MET A 437 -5.01 -3.02 -12.53
N VAL A 438 -5.72 -2.93 -11.41
CA VAL A 438 -5.52 -1.85 -10.43
C VAL A 438 -5.62 -2.42 -9.01
N THR A 439 -4.67 -2.09 -8.15
CA THR A 439 -4.88 -2.23 -6.70
C THR A 439 -5.47 -0.93 -6.17
N VAL A 440 -6.56 -1.04 -5.41
CA VAL A 440 -7.33 0.10 -4.92
C VAL A 440 -7.06 0.27 -3.45
N ARG A 441 -6.70 1.47 -3.03
CA ARG A 441 -6.42 1.76 -1.63
C ARG A 441 -7.65 1.41 -0.80
N GLY A 442 -7.45 0.57 0.21
CA GLY A 442 -8.40 0.39 1.29
C GLY A 442 -8.48 1.72 2.03
N GLY A 443 -9.36 2.60 1.59
CA GLY A 443 -9.44 3.95 2.15
C GLY A 443 -10.74 4.66 1.85
N VAL A 444 -11.20 4.41 0.64
CA VAL A 444 -11.55 5.57 -0.16
C VAL A 444 -13.00 5.52 -0.62
N PHE A 445 -13.54 4.33 -0.77
CA PHE A 445 -14.92 4.10 -1.16
C PHE A 445 -15.72 3.54 0.00
N TYR A 446 -17.03 3.75 -0.04
CA TYR A 446 -17.97 3.22 0.94
C TYR A 446 -18.69 1.99 0.37
N PRO A 447 -18.84 0.90 1.14
CA PRO A 447 -19.58 -0.26 0.67
C PRO A 447 -21.07 0.11 0.63
N THR A 448 -21.68 0.00 -0.55
CA THR A 448 -23.09 0.31 -0.77
C THR A 448 -23.84 -0.98 -0.99
N ARG A 449 -24.85 -1.26 -0.18
CA ARG A 449 -25.75 -2.38 -0.42
C ARG A 449 -26.61 -2.06 -1.64
N LEU A 450 -26.43 -2.83 -2.69
CA LEU A 450 -27.16 -2.72 -3.94
C LEU A 450 -27.49 -4.13 -4.39
N LYS A 451 -28.77 -4.40 -4.68
CA LYS A 451 -29.15 -5.73 -5.16
C LYS A 451 -28.56 -5.95 -6.56
N GLY A 452 -27.72 -6.97 -6.67
CA GLY A 452 -27.12 -7.43 -7.92
C GLY A 452 -27.97 -8.47 -8.66
N GLY A 453 -27.30 -9.28 -9.49
CA GLY A 453 -27.87 -10.43 -10.18
C GLY A 453 -27.87 -11.71 -9.34
N ASP A 454 -27.82 -12.85 -10.01
CA ASP A 454 -27.76 -14.19 -9.41
C ASP A 454 -26.89 -15.18 -10.23
N GLU A 455 -26.17 -14.69 -11.25
CA GLU A 455 -25.39 -15.52 -12.16
C GLU A 455 -24.07 -15.97 -11.51
N VAL A 456 -23.92 -17.28 -11.26
CA VAL A 456 -22.69 -17.87 -10.72
C VAL A 456 -22.01 -18.75 -11.78
N VAL A 457 -20.73 -18.50 -12.04
CA VAL A 457 -19.90 -19.31 -12.94
C VAL A 457 -18.83 -20.02 -12.12
N VAL A 458 -18.91 -21.34 -12.02
CA VAL A 458 -17.93 -22.16 -11.29
C VAL A 458 -16.89 -22.70 -12.27
N GLU A 459 -15.64 -22.27 -12.12
CA GLU A 459 -14.50 -22.74 -12.90
C GLU A 459 -13.58 -23.59 -12.02
N LYS A 460 -13.50 -24.89 -12.32
CA LYS A 460 -12.57 -25.78 -11.64
C LYS A 460 -11.19 -25.65 -12.29
N VAL A 461 -10.19 -25.26 -11.50
CA VAL A 461 -8.81 -25.17 -11.96
C VAL A 461 -7.98 -26.21 -11.22
N ASP A 462 -7.40 -27.13 -11.98
CA ASP A 462 -6.44 -28.09 -11.46
C ASP A 462 -5.07 -27.41 -11.29
N VAL A 463 -4.52 -27.51 -10.08
CA VAL A 463 -3.25 -26.90 -9.69
C VAL A 463 -2.32 -28.00 -9.18
N GLN A 464 -1.10 -28.06 -9.72
CA GLN A 464 -0.14 -29.15 -9.44
C GLN A 464 0.53 -29.05 -8.05
N GLY A 465 -0.08 -28.35 -7.10
CA GLY A 465 0.55 -28.01 -5.83
C GLY A 465 1.12 -26.60 -5.80
N SER A 466 1.58 -26.19 -4.61
CA SER A 466 2.36 -24.96 -4.42
C SER A 466 3.83 -25.29 -4.30
N TRP A 467 4.68 -24.31 -4.64
CA TRP A 467 6.12 -24.39 -4.48
C TRP A 467 6.53 -24.40 -3.02
N TYR A 468 5.74 -23.76 -2.15
CA TYR A 468 6.05 -23.63 -0.73
C TYR A 468 4.93 -24.21 0.14
N ASN A 469 5.28 -24.52 1.39
CA ASN A 469 4.37 -25.09 2.37
C ASN A 469 4.20 -24.15 3.55
N VAL A 470 2.95 -23.83 3.89
CA VAL A 470 2.61 -23.12 5.13
C VAL A 470 2.64 -24.14 6.28
N LYS A 471 3.60 -24.01 7.19
CA LYS A 471 3.83 -24.93 8.32
C LYS A 471 2.91 -24.65 9.49
N SER A 472 2.64 -23.38 9.76
CA SER A 472 1.75 -22.95 10.83
C SER A 472 1.17 -21.57 10.54
N ARG A 473 -0.03 -21.32 11.06
CA ARG A 473 -0.72 -20.03 11.01
C ARG A 473 -1.15 -19.66 12.42
N SER A 474 -1.00 -18.40 12.78
CA SER A 474 -1.51 -17.86 14.04
C SER A 474 -2.19 -16.53 13.75
N LYS A 475 -3.42 -16.35 14.26
CA LYS A 475 -4.09 -15.05 14.16
C LYS A 475 -3.23 -13.99 14.86
N LEU A 476 -3.02 -12.87 14.18
CA LEU A 476 -2.47 -11.69 14.82
C LEU A 476 -3.50 -11.23 15.86
N GLU A 477 -3.05 -11.01 17.10
CA GLU A 477 -3.91 -10.34 18.08
C GLU A 477 -4.30 -8.99 17.48
N ARG A 478 -5.60 -8.77 17.26
CA ARG A 478 -6.14 -7.48 16.80
C ARG A 478 -5.92 -6.44 17.90
N HIS A 479 -4.71 -5.91 18.00
CA HIS A 479 -4.42 -4.74 18.84
C HIS A 479 -4.81 -3.43 18.16
N ASN A 480 -5.23 -3.48 16.89
CA ASN A 480 -5.48 -2.27 16.10
C ASN A 480 -6.95 -1.79 16.19
N LEU A 481 -7.44 -1.64 17.43
CA LEU A 481 -8.67 -0.89 17.78
C LEU A 481 -8.75 0.46 17.06
N LEU A 482 -7.61 1.05 16.71
CA LEU A 482 -7.51 2.35 16.05
C LEU A 482 -8.05 2.34 14.60
N ALA A 483 -7.86 1.27 13.83
CA ALA A 483 -8.28 1.22 12.42
C ALA A 483 -9.79 1.01 12.27
N GLU A 484 -10.39 0.27 13.21
CA GLU A 484 -11.81 -0.10 13.22
C GLU A 484 -12.68 0.91 14.00
N ALA A 485 -12.07 1.89 14.68
CA ALA A 485 -12.79 2.84 15.52
C ALA A 485 -13.68 3.79 14.72
N ASP A 486 -14.94 3.88 15.12
CA ASP A 486 -15.92 4.85 14.59
C ASP A 486 -15.57 6.30 14.98
N ILE A 487 -14.92 6.50 16.13
CA ILE A 487 -14.49 7.82 16.62
C ILE A 487 -13.03 7.71 17.07
N VAL A 488 -12.18 8.61 16.56
CA VAL A 488 -10.77 8.66 16.94
C VAL A 488 -10.39 10.05 17.42
N VAL A 489 -9.77 10.12 18.60
CA VAL A 489 -9.17 11.33 19.15
C VAL A 489 -7.66 11.28 18.90
N GLY A 490 -7.19 12.13 17.99
CA GLY A 490 -5.80 12.24 17.59
C GLY A 490 -5.02 13.24 18.44
N VAL A 491 -3.83 12.87 18.92
CA VAL A 491 -2.98 13.74 19.74
C VAL A 491 -1.66 14.07 19.03
N GLY A 492 -1.32 15.35 19.02
CA GLY A 492 -0.07 15.88 18.47
C GLY A 492 0.87 16.46 19.53
N ARG A 493 1.99 17.04 19.06
CA ARG A 493 2.98 17.71 19.93
C ARG A 493 2.40 18.86 20.77
N GLY A 494 1.25 19.41 20.37
CA GLY A 494 0.54 20.43 21.14
C GLY A 494 0.12 19.98 22.55
N ILE A 495 0.13 18.68 22.85
CA ILE A 495 -0.17 18.13 24.20
C ILE A 495 0.94 18.41 25.23
N LYS A 496 2.14 18.80 24.77
CA LYS A 496 3.34 19.19 25.55
C LYS A 496 3.99 18.08 26.39
N SER A 497 3.24 17.24 27.10
CA SER A 497 3.78 16.19 27.97
C SER A 497 2.95 14.88 27.88
N PRO A 498 3.55 13.71 28.20
CA PRO A 498 2.84 12.43 28.14
C PRO A 498 1.72 12.31 29.19
N GLU A 499 1.84 12.97 30.35
CA GLU A 499 0.80 12.94 31.39
C GLU A 499 -0.51 13.58 30.92
N ASN A 500 -0.41 14.57 30.03
CA ASN A 500 -1.54 15.28 29.46
C ASN A 500 -2.32 14.45 28.42
N ILE A 501 -1.77 13.32 27.94
CA ILE A 501 -2.48 12.41 27.02
C ILE A 501 -3.75 11.87 27.68
N LYS A 502 -3.77 11.76 29.01
CA LYS A 502 -4.97 11.37 29.78
C LYS A 502 -6.20 12.24 29.48
N LEU A 503 -6.00 13.51 29.13
CA LEU A 503 -7.09 14.41 28.74
C LEU A 503 -7.76 13.94 27.43
N ALA A 504 -6.96 13.45 26.49
CA ALA A 504 -7.48 12.87 25.25
C ALA A 504 -8.12 11.49 25.48
N GLU A 505 -7.59 10.70 26.41
CA GLU A 505 -8.19 9.42 26.82
C GLU A 505 -9.55 9.63 27.49
N GLU A 506 -9.70 10.66 28.33
CA GLU A 506 -10.99 11.01 28.93
C GLU A 506 -12.00 11.45 27.86
N LEU A 507 -11.59 12.30 26.91
CA LEU A 507 -12.43 12.70 25.78
C LEU A 507 -12.84 11.50 24.93
N ALA A 508 -11.91 10.60 24.62
CA ALA A 508 -12.20 9.37 23.88
C ALA A 508 -13.18 8.48 24.66
N GLY A 509 -13.01 8.37 25.98
CA GLY A 509 -13.90 7.61 26.86
C GLY A 509 -15.35 8.10 26.83
N VAL A 510 -15.58 9.42 26.92
CA VAL A 510 -16.94 9.99 26.87
C VAL A 510 -17.58 9.91 25.47
N LEU A 511 -16.78 9.80 24.41
CA LEU A 511 -17.25 9.64 23.04
C LEU A 511 -17.36 8.17 22.61
N HIS A 512 -17.02 7.20 23.47
CA HIS A 512 -16.85 5.78 23.10
C HIS A 512 -15.89 5.57 21.92
N GLY A 513 -14.86 6.42 21.83
CA GLY A 513 -13.85 6.42 20.80
C GLY A 513 -12.50 5.86 21.27
N VAL A 514 -11.50 6.01 20.40
CA VAL A 514 -10.14 5.49 20.61
C VAL A 514 -9.11 6.60 20.44
N VAL A 515 -8.03 6.57 21.22
CA VAL A 515 -6.92 7.52 21.06
C VAL A 515 -5.92 7.03 20.02
N GLY A 516 -5.48 7.94 19.15
CA GLY A 516 -4.32 7.76 18.26
C GLY A 516 -3.35 8.92 18.36
N VAL A 517 -2.09 8.71 17.97
CA VAL A 517 -1.03 9.72 18.11
C VAL A 517 -0.32 10.02 16.80
N SER A 518 0.18 11.24 16.66
CA SER A 518 1.07 11.60 15.55
C SER A 518 2.44 10.91 15.67
N LYS A 519 3.15 10.71 14.54
CA LYS A 519 4.49 10.10 14.49
C LYS A 519 5.48 10.63 15.54
N PRO A 520 5.64 11.96 15.77
CA PRO A 520 6.57 12.45 16.78
C PRO A 520 6.33 11.88 18.19
N LEU A 521 5.07 11.66 18.59
CA LEU A 521 4.74 11.11 19.90
C LEU A 521 5.04 9.61 20.00
N ALA A 522 4.81 8.88 18.91
CA ALA A 522 5.15 7.45 18.82
C ALA A 522 6.69 7.25 18.80
N ASP A 523 7.43 8.11 18.10
CA ASP A 523 8.90 8.06 18.05
C ASP A 523 9.52 8.41 19.41
N MET A 524 8.92 9.32 20.19
CA MET A 524 9.32 9.62 21.56
C MET A 524 8.92 8.52 22.57
N GLY A 525 8.17 7.51 22.16
CA GLY A 525 7.68 6.44 23.03
C GLY A 525 6.59 6.87 24.02
N TRP A 526 5.89 7.98 23.76
CA TRP A 526 4.83 8.48 24.64
C TRP A 526 3.53 7.68 24.53
N TYR A 527 3.35 6.95 23.44
CA TYR A 527 2.22 6.05 23.22
C TYR A 527 2.65 4.87 22.34
N PRO A 528 1.97 3.71 22.41
CA PRO A 528 2.28 2.55 21.59
C PRO A 528 2.33 2.84 20.07
N LYS A 529 3.27 2.21 19.35
CA LYS A 529 3.51 2.49 17.92
C LYS A 529 2.38 2.05 17.00
N ASP A 530 1.62 1.04 17.38
CA ASP A 530 0.39 0.60 16.69
C ASP A 530 -0.70 1.69 16.69
N ARG A 531 -0.65 2.62 17.65
CA ARG A 531 -1.54 3.79 17.74
C ARG A 531 -1.07 4.99 16.93
N GLN A 532 0.02 4.88 16.17
CA GLN A 532 0.49 5.94 15.30
C GLN A 532 -0.44 6.14 14.12
N ILE A 533 -0.86 7.37 13.85
CA ILE A 533 -1.63 7.76 12.66
C ILE A 533 -0.70 8.39 11.63
N GLY A 534 -0.83 7.99 10.37
CA GLY A 534 -0.13 8.61 9.24
C GLY A 534 0.35 7.61 8.19
N GLN A 535 1.04 8.09 7.16
CA GLN A 535 1.54 7.29 6.03
C GLN A 535 2.47 6.12 6.46
N THR A 536 3.21 6.30 7.54
CA THR A 536 4.08 5.26 8.13
C THR A 536 3.44 4.55 9.33
N GLY A 537 2.21 4.91 9.69
CA GLY A 537 1.43 4.30 10.77
C GLY A 537 0.12 3.70 10.25
N THR A 538 -0.89 3.69 11.09
CA THR A 538 -2.24 3.24 10.78
C THR A 538 -3.00 4.34 10.02
N SER A 539 -3.57 4.00 8.86
CA SER A 539 -4.56 4.83 8.20
C SER A 539 -5.93 4.55 8.80
N ILE A 540 -6.62 5.57 9.28
CA ILE A 540 -7.88 5.47 10.00
C ILE A 540 -9.03 6.05 9.19
N ARG A 541 -10.25 5.59 9.47
CA ARG A 541 -11.49 6.10 8.84
C ARG A 541 -12.66 6.22 9.81
N PRO A 542 -12.48 6.97 10.90
CA PRO A 542 -13.60 7.18 11.80
C PRO A 542 -14.70 7.99 11.10
N LYS A 543 -15.93 7.80 11.57
CA LYS A 543 -17.03 8.74 11.33
C LYS A 543 -16.62 10.15 11.78
N LEU A 544 -15.86 10.23 12.87
CA LEU A 544 -15.36 11.47 13.45
C LEU A 544 -13.90 11.34 13.92
N TYR A 545 -13.03 12.19 13.37
CA TYR A 545 -11.66 12.39 13.84
C TYR A 545 -11.53 13.74 14.54
N ILE A 546 -10.99 13.76 15.76
CA ILE A 546 -10.73 14.99 16.53
C ILE A 546 -9.22 15.16 16.69
N ALA A 547 -8.63 16.14 16.02
CA ALA A 547 -7.21 16.45 16.03
C ALA A 547 -6.88 17.48 17.13
N LEU A 548 -6.22 17.05 18.19
CA LEU A 548 -5.79 17.88 19.31
C LEU A 548 -4.30 18.23 19.17
N GLY A 549 -3.99 19.49 18.85
CA GLY A 549 -2.61 19.99 18.82
C GLY A 549 -1.74 19.37 17.72
N ILE A 550 -2.36 19.00 16.61
CA ILE A 550 -1.70 18.43 15.43
C ILE A 550 -1.52 19.54 14.40
N SER A 551 -0.31 19.70 13.88
CA SER A 551 -0.01 20.75 12.89
C SER A 551 -0.58 20.45 11.50
N GLY A 552 -0.84 19.18 11.18
CA GLY A 552 -1.34 18.75 9.87
C GLY A 552 -0.25 18.55 8.83
N ALA A 553 0.88 17.95 9.21
CA ALA A 553 1.89 17.50 8.24
C ALA A 553 1.26 16.51 7.24
N VAL A 554 1.66 16.58 5.96
CA VAL A 554 1.07 15.76 4.89
C VAL A 554 1.08 14.27 5.22
N GLN A 555 2.16 13.78 5.82
CA GLN A 555 2.31 12.39 6.24
C GLN A 555 1.22 11.99 7.27
N HIS A 556 0.80 12.90 8.14
CA HIS A 556 -0.31 12.66 9.08
C HIS A 556 -1.67 12.76 8.35
N LEU A 557 -1.84 13.77 7.50
CA LEU A 557 -3.07 14.01 6.74
C LEU A 557 -3.46 12.81 5.87
N VAL A 558 -2.47 12.13 5.27
CA VAL A 558 -2.71 10.89 4.51
C VAL A 558 -3.41 9.84 5.37
N GLY A 559 -3.00 9.68 6.63
CA GLY A 559 -3.56 8.69 7.55
C GLY A 559 -4.98 9.01 8.03
N ILE A 560 -5.44 10.26 7.91
CA ILE A 560 -6.79 10.69 8.29
C ILE A 560 -7.66 11.09 7.10
N SER A 561 -7.15 10.92 5.88
CA SER A 561 -7.81 11.35 4.64
C SER A 561 -9.18 10.70 4.47
N GLY A 562 -9.35 9.46 4.92
CA GLY A 562 -10.61 8.72 4.90
C GLY A 562 -11.54 8.98 6.09
N ALA A 563 -11.19 9.86 7.04
CA ALA A 563 -12.11 10.27 8.10
C ALA A 563 -13.30 11.03 7.50
N ARG A 564 -14.54 10.70 7.87
CA ARG A 564 -15.70 11.39 7.28
C ARG A 564 -15.75 12.85 7.73
N ARG A 565 -15.59 13.09 9.03
CA ARG A 565 -15.50 14.44 9.61
C ARG A 565 -14.20 14.60 10.37
N VAL A 566 -13.53 15.73 10.16
CA VAL A 566 -12.30 16.12 10.87
C VAL A 566 -12.57 17.41 11.64
N ILE A 567 -12.43 17.34 12.96
CA ILE A 567 -12.45 18.47 13.87
C ILE A 567 -11.01 18.74 14.30
N ALA A 568 -10.57 19.99 14.31
CA ALA A 568 -9.24 20.37 14.77
C ALA A 568 -9.29 21.40 15.91
N VAL A 569 -8.48 21.21 16.94
CA VAL A 569 -8.23 22.19 18.00
C VAL A 569 -6.74 22.50 18.02
N ASN A 570 -6.39 23.74 17.73
CA ASN A 570 -5.00 24.18 17.71
C ASN A 570 -4.88 25.65 18.12
N ILE A 571 -3.82 26.00 18.83
CA ILE A 571 -3.53 27.38 19.23
C ILE A 571 -3.02 28.22 18.05
N ASP A 572 -2.37 27.59 17.08
CA ASP A 572 -1.82 28.26 15.89
C ASP A 572 -2.89 28.39 14.80
N PRO A 573 -3.41 29.60 14.51
CA PRO A 573 -4.44 29.82 13.48
C PRO A 573 -3.96 29.48 12.06
N GLU A 574 -2.65 29.43 11.82
CA GLU A 574 -2.07 29.13 10.51
C GLU A 574 -1.70 27.64 10.34
N ALA A 575 -2.04 26.80 11.32
CA ALA A 575 -1.78 25.37 11.26
C ALA A 575 -2.40 24.73 10.01
N GLN A 576 -1.62 23.91 9.29
CA GLN A 576 -2.05 23.23 8.06
C GLN A 576 -3.25 22.30 8.27
N ILE A 577 -3.46 21.81 9.49
CA ILE A 577 -4.65 21.02 9.84
C ILE A 577 -5.95 21.79 9.59
N PHE A 578 -5.96 23.12 9.77
CA PHE A 578 -7.15 23.94 9.52
C PHE A 578 -7.52 24.04 8.03
N LYS A 579 -6.55 23.83 7.14
CA LYS A 579 -6.81 23.74 5.69
C LYS A 579 -7.39 22.38 5.28
N ASN A 580 -7.42 21.42 6.21
CA ASN A 580 -7.77 20.02 5.97
C ASN A 580 -8.75 19.47 7.03
N CYS A 581 -9.50 20.35 7.71
CA CYS A 581 -10.58 19.99 8.64
C CYS A 581 -11.94 20.51 8.15
N ASP A 582 -13.02 19.93 8.65
CA ASP A 582 -14.39 20.44 8.46
C ASP A 582 -14.69 21.56 9.46
N TYR A 583 -14.26 21.36 10.72
CA TYR A 583 -14.52 22.26 11.83
C TYR A 583 -13.21 22.51 12.58
N GLY A 584 -12.92 23.77 12.91
CA GLY A 584 -11.70 24.12 13.61
C GLY A 584 -11.96 25.09 14.76
N VAL A 585 -11.36 24.86 15.92
CA VAL A 585 -11.31 25.82 17.03
C VAL A 585 -9.88 26.33 17.16
N VAL A 586 -9.72 27.65 17.07
CA VAL A 586 -8.45 28.30 17.41
C VAL A 586 -8.47 28.60 18.91
N GLY A 587 -7.74 27.80 19.70
CA GLY A 587 -7.76 27.90 21.17
C GLY A 587 -6.83 26.90 21.84
N ASP A 588 -6.64 27.05 23.16
CA ASP A 588 -5.85 26.12 23.95
C ASP A 588 -6.62 24.83 24.22
N ILE A 589 -5.99 23.69 23.94
CA ILE A 589 -6.53 22.34 24.18
C ILE A 589 -6.86 22.15 25.66
N PHE A 590 -6.07 22.75 26.56
CA PHE A 590 -6.27 22.65 28.02
C PHE A 590 -7.48 23.45 28.53
N GLU A 591 -8.06 24.32 27.71
CA GLU A 591 -9.30 25.03 28.02
C GLU A 591 -10.49 24.40 27.28
N VAL A 592 -10.31 24.17 25.97
CA VAL A 592 -11.36 23.71 25.07
C VAL A 592 -11.79 22.27 25.35
N VAL A 593 -10.84 21.35 25.61
CA VAL A 593 -11.18 19.93 25.81
C VAL A 593 -11.90 19.66 27.14
N PRO A 594 -11.46 20.20 28.29
CA PRO A 594 -12.22 20.08 29.53
C PRO A 594 -13.63 20.67 29.44
N ASP A 595 -13.78 21.82 28.77
CA ASP A 595 -15.09 22.44 28.54
C ASP A 595 -16.01 21.54 27.72
N LEU A 596 -15.49 20.97 26.62
CA LEU A 596 -16.22 20.00 25.81
C LEU A 596 -16.62 18.74 26.60
N ILE A 597 -15.72 18.17 27.40
CA ILE A 597 -16.01 17.00 28.25
C ILE A 597 -17.14 17.31 29.23
N ARG A 598 -17.11 18.50 29.85
CA ARG A 598 -18.18 18.97 30.74
C ARG A 598 -19.53 19.01 29.99
N VAL A 599 -19.58 19.65 28.83
CA VAL A 599 -20.80 19.76 28.01
C VAL A 599 -21.34 18.39 27.61
N ILE A 600 -20.48 17.46 27.18
CA ILE A 600 -20.88 16.09 26.80
C ILE A 600 -21.51 15.35 28.00
N LYS A 601 -20.89 15.46 29.18
CA LYS A 601 -21.39 14.82 30.41
C LYS A 601 -22.71 15.43 30.86
N GLU A 602 -22.86 16.75 30.79
CA GLU A 602 -24.11 17.46 31.14
C GLU A 602 -25.28 17.09 30.23
N ARG A 603 -25.02 16.81 28.95
CA ARG A 603 -26.04 16.45 27.96
C ARG A 603 -26.30 14.94 27.83
N GLY A 604 -25.67 14.11 28.67
CA GLY A 604 -25.91 12.66 28.71
C GLY A 604 -25.27 11.87 27.57
N GLY A 605 -24.28 12.45 26.86
CA GLY A 605 -23.55 11.80 25.76
C GLY A 605 -23.73 12.46 24.39
N VAL A 606 -23.20 11.79 23.37
CA VAL A 606 -23.21 12.21 21.95
C VAL A 606 -23.93 11.22 21.03
N THR A 607 -24.55 10.18 21.61
CA THR A 607 -25.32 9.17 20.88
C THR A 607 -26.63 9.80 20.34
N PRO A 608 -27.09 9.44 19.13
CA PRO A 608 -28.45 9.74 18.69
C PRO A 608 -29.53 9.18 19.63
#